data_AF-A0A2T4KG10-F1
#
_entry.id   AF-A0A2T4KG10-F1
#
_cell.length_a   1.000
_cell.length_b   1.000
_cell.length_c   1.000
_cell.angle_alpha   90.00
_cell.angle_beta   90.00
_cell.angle_gamma   90.00
#
_symmetry.space_group_name_H-M   'P 1'
#
loop_
_entity.id
_entity.type
_entity.pdbx_description
1 polymer ?
#
loop_
_entity_poly.entity_id
_entity_poly.type
_entity_poly.pdbx_seq_one_letter_code
_entity_poly.pdbx_strand_id
1 'polypeptide(L)' 'MNCFIQLKNDKYVDVKELTEIKCSYLHAEKVTSITEDNLDRLKISDDANYIFVGKTHVVVRGSDILFIQFM' A
#
# COMPACT_ATOMS: atom_id res chain seq x y z
N MET A 1 -4.63 10.63 7.07
CA MET A 1 -3.16 10.53 6.98
C MET A 1 -2.72 10.62 5.52
N ASN A 2 -1.56 11.20 5.22
CA ASN A 2 -0.97 11.14 3.87
C ASN A 2 -0.01 9.94 3.78
N CYS A 3 0.07 9.31 2.62
CA CYS A 3 0.90 8.15 2.39
C CYS A 3 1.79 8.36 1.16
N PHE A 4 3.09 8.22 1.36
CA PHE A 4 4.12 8.34 0.34
C PHE A 4 4.71 6.98 0.03
N ILE A 5 4.68 6.59 -1.23
CA ILE A 5 5.21 5.31 -1.71
C ILE A 5 6.38 5.61 -2.65
N GLN A 6 7.59 5.24 -2.24
CA GLN A 6 8.75 5.28 -3.12
C GLN A 6 8.83 3.95 -3.87
N LEU A 7 8.90 4.00 -5.19
CA LEU A 7 9.07 2.83 -6.03
C LEU A 7 10.55 2.59 -6.34
N LYS A 8 10.92 1.33 -6.64
CA LYS A 8 12.28 0.94 -6.99
C LYS A 8 12.79 1.54 -8.32
N ASN A 9 11.88 2.08 -9.14
CA ASN A 9 12.21 2.75 -10.42
C ASN A 9 12.31 4.28 -10.29
N ASP A 10 12.62 4.79 -9.10
CA ASP A 10 12.74 6.21 -8.74
C ASP A 10 11.46 7.06 -8.92
N LYS A 11 10.32 6.43 -9.23
CA LYS A 11 9.02 7.11 -9.20
C LYS A 11 8.48 7.14 -7.77
N TYR A 12 7.71 8.17 -7.49
CA TYR A 12 6.99 8.32 -6.23
C TYR A 12 5.49 8.41 -6.47
N VAL A 13 4.71 7.93 -5.50
CA VAL A 13 3.26 8.06 -5.48
C VAL A 13 2.84 8.72 -4.17
N ASP A 14 2.02 9.76 -4.28
CA ASP A 14 1.37 10.43 -3.15
C ASP A 14 -0.11 10.03 -3.09
N VAL A 15 -0.49 9.42 -1.97
CA VAL A 15 -1.86 9.07 -1.63
C VAL A 15 -2.34 9.99 -0.52
N LYS A 16 -3.14 10.99 -0.91
CA LYS A 16 -3.71 11.97 0.02
C LYS A 16 -4.90 11.39 0.73
N GLU A 17 -5.06 11.73 2.01
CA GLU A 17 -6.21 11.31 2.82
C GLU A 17 -6.42 9.78 2.75
N LEU A 18 -5.34 9.01 2.96
CA LEU A 18 -5.39 7.54 3.03
C LEU A 18 -6.37 7.10 4.13
N THR A 19 -7.28 6.22 3.76
CA THR A 19 -8.29 5.62 4.65
C THR A 19 -8.08 4.12 4.85
N GLU A 20 -7.62 3.42 3.82
CA GLU A 20 -7.50 1.96 3.82
C GLU A 20 -6.39 1.50 2.87
N ILE A 21 -5.71 0.41 3.23
CA ILE A 21 -4.82 -0.34 2.34
C ILE A 21 -5.38 -1.74 2.21
N LYS A 22 -5.67 -2.17 0.99
CA LYS A 22 -6.08 -3.55 0.69
C LYS A 22 -4.89 -4.32 0.14
N CYS A 23 -4.63 -5.49 0.71
CA CYS A 23 -3.57 -6.39 0.28
C CYS A 23 -4.18 -7.67 -0.30
N SER A 24 -3.79 -8.05 -1.51
CA SER A 24 -4.14 -9.34 -2.12
C SER A 24 -2.88 -10.09 -2.55
N TYR A 25 -2.81 -11.38 -2.21
CA TYR A 25 -1.72 -12.26 -2.65
C TYR A 25 -2.14 -13.02 -3.90
N LEU A 26 -1.18 -13.34 -4.78
CA LEU A 26 -1.45 -13.89 -6.12
C LEU A 26 -2.28 -15.20 -6.14
N HIS A 27 -2.46 -15.87 -5.00
CA HIS A 27 -3.28 -17.07 -4.86
C HIS A 27 -4.15 -17.08 -3.59
N ALA A 28 -4.37 -15.93 -2.97
CA ALA A 28 -5.24 -15.82 -1.81
C ALA A 28 -6.66 -15.40 -2.22
N GLU A 29 -7.65 -16.18 -1.81
CA GLU A 29 -9.07 -15.78 -1.94
C GLU A 29 -9.41 -14.57 -1.06
N LYS A 30 -8.61 -14.33 -0.01
CA LYS A 30 -8.88 -13.31 1.00
C LYS A 30 -8.07 -12.04 0.76
N VAL A 31 -8.80 -10.93 0.58
CA VAL A 31 -8.24 -9.58 0.66
C VAL A 31 -8.14 -9.19 2.13
N THR A 32 -6.97 -8.69 2.54
CA THR A 32 -6.78 -8.15 3.89
C THR A 32 -6.84 -6.64 3.83
N SER A 33 -7.64 -6.02 4.70
CA SER A 33 -7.73 -4.57 4.85
C SER A 33 -6.92 -4.11 6.06
N ILE A 34 -6.11 -3.08 5.85
CA ILE A 34 -5.33 -2.38 6.86
C ILE A 34 -5.85 -0.94 6.92
N THR A 35 -6.24 -0.49 8.10
CA THR A 35 -6.70 0.86 8.40
C THR A 35 -5.66 1.58 9.26
N GLU A 36 -5.93 2.84 9.61
CA GLU A 36 -5.06 3.61 10.50
C GLU A 36 -4.84 2.90 11.86
N ASP A 37 -5.86 2.22 12.39
CA ASP A 37 -5.81 1.53 13.69
C ASP A 37 -4.88 0.32 13.75
N ASN A 38 -4.49 -0.24 12.59
CA ASN A 38 -3.67 -1.46 12.52
C ASN A 38 -2.54 -1.36 11.49
N LEU A 39 -2.12 -0.13 11.19
CA LEU A 39 -1.07 0.19 10.23
C LEU A 39 0.29 -0.43 10.61
N ASP A 40 0.54 -0.61 11.90
CA ASP A 40 1.70 -1.32 12.46
C ASP A 40 1.84 -2.76 11.95
N ARG A 41 0.74 -3.35 11.48
CA ARG A 41 0.70 -4.71 10.94
C ARG A 41 1.05 -4.77 9.45
N LEU A 42 1.21 -3.63 8.79
CA LEU A 42 1.57 -3.58 7.37
C LEU A 42 2.96 -4.19 7.17
N LYS A 43 3.00 -5.32 6.46
CA LYS A 43 4.22 -5.93 5.96
C LYS A 43 4.18 -5.93 4.45
N ILE A 44 5.25 -5.43 3.84
CA ILE A 44 5.42 -5.45 2.39
C ILE A 44 5.97 -6.80 1.97
N SER A 45 5.25 -7.44 1.06
CA SER A 45 5.58 -8.72 0.46
C SER A 45 5.65 -8.55 -1.05
N ASP A 46 6.73 -9.05 -1.65
CA ASP A 46 6.96 -8.95 -3.09
C ASP A 46 5.85 -9.61 -3.93
N ASP A 47 5.18 -10.62 -3.36
CA ASP A 47 4.13 -11.44 -3.99
C ASP A 47 2.70 -10.88 -3.80
N ALA A 48 2.58 -9.72 -3.17
CA ALA A 48 1.31 -9.07 -2.90
C ALA A 48 1.05 -7.86 -3.82
N ASN A 49 -0.21 -7.60 -4.12
CA ASN A 49 -0.69 -6.35 -4.69
C ASN A 49 -1.32 -5.51 -3.58
N TYR A 50 -0.98 -4.23 -3.54
CA TYR A 50 -1.49 -3.27 -2.59
C TYR A 50 -2.37 -2.25 -3.30
N ILE A 51 -3.56 -2.02 -2.77
CA ILE A 51 -4.47 -0.97 -3.19
C ILE A 51 -4.51 0.04 -2.05
N PHE A 52 -3.94 1.22 -2.27
CA PHE A 52 -4.02 2.32 -1.33
C PHE A 52 -5.24 3.16 -1.67
N VAL A 53 -6.17 3.22 -0.73
CA VAL A 53 -7.47 3.88 -0.86
C VAL A 53 -7.40 5.19 -0.09
N GLY A 54 -7.64 6.29 -0.78
CA GLY A 54 -7.72 7.62 -0.23
C GLY A 54 -8.42 8.54 -1.22
N LYS A 55 -8.07 9.83 -1.21
CA LYS A 55 -8.54 10.78 -2.23
C LYS A 55 -8.09 10.39 -3.64
N THR A 56 -6.86 9.90 -3.74
CA THR A 56 -6.32 9.21 -4.91
C THR A 56 -6.22 7.72 -4.61
N HIS A 57 -6.61 6.88 -5.55
CA HIS A 57 -6.48 5.43 -5.42
C HIS A 57 -5.29 4.98 -6.26
N VAL A 58 -4.40 4.19 -5.68
CA VAL A 58 -3.29 3.59 -6.45
C VAL A 58 -3.19 2.10 -6.19
N VAL A 59 -2.81 1.37 -7.23
CA VAL A 59 -2.46 -0.04 -7.16
C VAL A 59 -0.97 -0.17 -7.40
N VAL A 60 -0.27 -0.85 -6.49
CA VAL A 60 1.19 -1.06 -6.57
C VAL A 60 1.49 -2.52 -6.23
N ARG A 61 2.38 -3.17 -6.99
CA ARG A 61 2.92 -4.48 -6.61
C ARG A 61 3.94 -4.30 -5.50
N GLY A 62 3.91 -5.15 -4.49
CA GLY A 62 4.88 -5.10 -3.39
C GLY A 62 6.32 -5.18 -3.88
N SER A 63 6.57 -5.97 -4.93
CA SER A 63 7.89 -6.07 -5.58
C SER A 63 8.39 -4.77 -6.20
N ASP A 64 7.53 -3.80 -6.46
CA ASP A 64 7.90 -2.47 -6.98
C ASP A 64 8.13 -1.45 -5.86
N ILE A 65 7.73 -1.74 -4.61
CA ILE A 65 7.83 -0.82 -3.47
C ILE A 65 9.25 -0.86 -2.91
N LEU A 66 9.87 0.32 -2.76
CA LEU A 66 11.12 0.48 -2.03
C LEU A 66 10.86 0.73 -0.54
N PHE A 67 10.02 1.72 -0.23
CA PHE A 67 9.52 1.97 1.13
C PHE A 67 8.19 2.73 1.10
N ILE A 68 7.50 2.75 2.24
CA ILE A 68 6.28 3.51 2.46
C ILE A 68 6.49 4.40 3.67
N GLN A 69 6.06 5.65 3.57
CA GLN A 69 6.10 6.62 4.65
C GLN A 69 4.69 7.19 4.89
N PHE A 70 4.31 7.24 6.17
CA PHE A 70 3.03 7.78 6.62
C PHE A 70 3.26 9.11 7.33
N MET A 71 2.42 10.12 7.04
CA MET A 71 2.49 11.48 7.58
C MET A 71 1.13 12.00 8.04
#